data_AF-A0A937LM74-F1
#
_entry.id   AF-A0A937LM74-F1
#
_cell.length_a   1.000
_cell.length_b   1.000
_cell.length_c   1.000
_cell.angle_alpha   90.00
_cell.angle_beta   90.00
_cell.angle_gamma   90.00
#
_symmetry.space_group_name_H-M   'P 1'
#
loop_
_entity.id
_entity.type
_entity.pdbx_description
1 polymer ?
#
loop_
_entity_poly.entity_id
_entity_poly.type
_entity_poly.pdbx_seq_one_letter_code
_entity_poly.pdbx_strand_id
1 'polypeptide(L)' 'MPSGSDNVRALSRGLNILRFLNRAGAARVAEISLELKLPRPTVYRLLNTLEEEGYVAYSGSNSRVRLSPLAT' A
#
# COMPACT_ATOMS: atom_id res chain seq x y z
N MET A 1 15.62 -28.64 -6.39
CA MET A 1 15.18 -27.87 -7.57
C MET A 1 14.78 -26.48 -7.11
N PRO A 2 15.42 -25.38 -7.52
CA PRO A 2 14.92 -24.05 -7.21
C PRO A 2 13.90 -23.67 -8.27
N SER A 3 12.61 -23.80 -7.96
CA SER A 3 11.55 -23.20 -8.77
C SER A 3 10.71 -22.34 -7.84
N GLY A 4 11.21 -21.13 -7.60
CA GLY A 4 10.45 -20.06 -6.99
C GLY A 4 10.89 -18.81 -7.72
N SER A 5 10.03 -18.27 -8.58
CA SER A 5 10.19 -16.91 -9.08
C SER A 5 10.61 -16.02 -7.91
N ASP A 6 11.77 -15.35 -8.01
CA ASP A 6 12.27 -14.38 -7.04
C ASP A 6 11.39 -13.13 -7.03
N ASN A 7 10.11 -13.31 -6.74
CA ASN A 7 9.17 -12.23 -6.59
C ASN A 7 9.55 -11.52 -5.29
N VAL A 8 10.04 -10.29 -5.43
CA VAL A 8 10.34 -9.42 -4.30
C VAL A 8 9.04 -9.18 -3.56
N ARG A 9 8.78 -9.95 -2.50
CA ARG A 9 7.50 -9.96 -1.77
C ARG A 9 7.08 -8.56 -1.32
N ALA A 10 8.05 -7.69 -1.01
CA ALA A 10 7.79 -6.29 -0.66
C ALA A 10 7.18 -5.51 -1.83
N LEU A 11 7.72 -5.65 -3.04
CA LEU A 11 7.19 -5.01 -4.24
C LEU A 11 5.77 -5.50 -4.55
N SER A 12 5.56 -6.82 -4.56
CA SER A 12 4.23 -7.40 -4.79
C SER A 12 3.19 -6.86 -3.79
N ARG A 13 3.56 -6.73 -2.50
CA ARG A 13 2.70 -6.15 -1.46
C ARG A 13 2.43 -4.67 -1.67
N GLY A 14 3.44 -3.88 -2.04
CA GLY A 14 3.28 -2.46 -2.37
C GLY A 14 2.29 -2.27 -3.53
N LEU A 15 2.44 -3.05 -4.60
CA LEU A 15 1.52 -3.02 -5.74
C LEU A 15 0.08 -3.45 -5.36
N ASN A 16 -0.08 -4.39 -4.43
CA ASN A 16 -1.39 -4.75 -3.91
C ASN A 16 -2.05 -3.60 -3.13
N ILE A 17 -1.28 -2.83 -2.36
CA ILE A 17 -1.79 -1.63 -1.66
C ILE A 17 -2.28 -0.60 -2.68
N LEU A 18 -1.48 -0.30 -3.72
CA LEU A 18 -1.89 0.66 -4.76
C LEU A 18 -3.18 0.22 -5.47
N ARG A 19 -3.27 -1.05 -5.87
CA ARG A 19 -4.50 -1.60 -6.48
C ARG A 19 -5.72 -1.51 -5.57
N PHE A 20 -5.54 -1.77 -4.28
CA PHE A 20 -6.62 -1.65 -3.30
C PHE A 20 -7.08 -0.20 -3.15
N LEU A 21 -6.14 0.73 -2.98
CA LEU A 21 -6.43 2.17 -2.87
C LEU A 21 -7.10 2.71 -4.14
N ASN A 22 -6.72 2.23 -5.33
CA ASN A 22 -7.36 2.62 -6.58
C ASN A 22 -8.86 2.27 -6.59
N ARG A 23 -9.22 1.07 -6.10
CA ARG A 23 -10.62 0.62 -6.03
C ARG A 23 -11.40 1.27 -4.90
N ALA A 24 -10.78 1.47 -3.74
CA ALA A 24 -11.43 2.02 -2.56
C ALA A 24 -11.50 3.56 -2.55
N GLY A 25 -10.71 4.23 -3.39
CA GLY A 25 -10.50 5.69 -3.42
C GLY A 25 -9.62 6.18 -2.27
N ALA A 26 -9.97 5.84 -1.03
CA ALA A 26 -9.15 6.10 0.14
C ALA A 26 -9.42 5.07 1.25
N ALA A 27 -8.42 4.76 2.08
CA ALA A 27 -8.54 3.80 3.17
C ALA A 27 -7.62 4.12 4.36
N ARG A 28 -8.03 3.69 5.55
CA ARG A 28 -7.20 3.68 6.76
C ARG A 28 -6.24 2.49 6.74
N VAL A 29 -5.12 2.62 7.45
CA VAL A 29 -4.13 1.54 7.60
C VAL A 29 -4.75 0.25 8.14
N ALA A 30 -5.74 0.35 9.03
CA ALA A 30 -6.46 -0.81 9.56
C ALA A 30 -7.27 -1.55 8.46
N GLU A 31 -7.92 -0.80 7.58
CA GLU A 31 -8.70 -1.36 6.45
C GLU A 31 -7.75 -2.07 5.46
N ILE A 32 -6.61 -1.44 5.15
CA ILE A 32 -5.58 -2.03 4.26
C ILE A 32 -4.99 -3.31 4.88
N SER A 33 -4.68 -3.28 6.18
CA SER A 33 -4.14 -4.41 6.93
C SER A 33 -5.08 -5.60 6.93
N LEU A 34 -6.38 -5.35 7.18
CA LEU A 34 -7.43 -6.37 7.17
C LEU A 34 -7.60 -6.98 5.78
N GLU A 35 -7.80 -6.15 4.76
CA GLU A 35 -8.08 -6.60 3.39
C GLU A 35 -6.92 -7.40 2.80
N LEU A 36 -5.68 -6.90 2.97
CA LEU A 36 -4.50 -7.52 2.38
C LEU A 36 -3.86 -8.58 3.28
N LYS A 37 -4.44 -8.84 4.46
CA LYS A 37 -3.89 -9.77 5.47
C LYS A 37 -2.42 -9.47 5.79
N LEU A 38 -2.09 -8.20 5.91
CA LEU A 38 -0.73 -7.72 6.22
C LEU A 38 -0.68 -7.20 7.66
N PRO A 39 0.38 -7.50 8.43
CA PRO A 39 0.58 -6.86 9.73
C PRO A 39 0.65 -5.34 9.60
N ARG A 40 0.03 -4.60 10.52
CA ARG A 40 0.02 -3.12 10.50
C ARG A 40 1.43 -2.51 10.37
N PRO A 41 2.48 -2.99 11.06
CA PRO A 41 3.85 -2.47 10.86
C PRO A 41 4.37 -2.63 9.43
N THR A 42 4.01 -3.72 8.75
CA THR A 42 4.35 -3.92 7.34
C THR A 42 3.63 -2.93 6.43
N VAL A 43 2.34 -2.68 6.69
CA VAL A 43 1.56 -1.69 5.94
C VAL A 43 2.14 -0.29 6.13
N TYR A 44 2.48 0.10 7.36
CA TYR A 44 3.11 1.40 7.62
C TYR A 44 4.42 1.57 6.86
N ARG A 45 5.31 0.56 6.88
CA ARG A 45 6.59 0.63 6.15
C ARG A 45 6.39 0.80 4.64
N LEU A 46 5.47 0.03 4.06
CA LEU A 46 5.18 0.11 2.62
C LEU A 46 4.54 1.46 2.26
N LEU A 47 3.60 1.94 3.07
CA LEU A 47 2.97 3.24 2.86
C LEU A 47 3.94 4.41 3.01
N ASN A 48 4.86 4.34 3.98
CA ASN A 48 5.89 5.36 4.15
C ASN A 48 6.76 5.45 2.89
N THR A 49 7.25 4.32 2.38
CA THR A 49 8.01 4.31 1.12
C THR A 49 7.17 4.83 -0.05
N LEU A 50 5.91 4.41 -0.18
CA LEU A 50 5.04 4.89 -1.26
C LEU A 50 4.72 6.38 -1.15
N GLU A 51 4.66 6.94 0.07
CA GLU A 51 4.46 8.37 0.31
C GLU A 51 5.71 9.17 0.00
N GLU A 52 6.89 8.71 0.45
CA GLU A 52 8.19 9.31 0.15
C GLU A 52 8.45 9.37 -1.36
N GLU A 53 8.06 8.32 -2.10
CA GLU A 53 8.12 8.26 -3.56
C GLU A 53 6.94 8.96 -4.26
N GLY A 54 5.99 9.50 -3.49
CA GLY A 54 4.88 10.31 -3.99
C GLY A 54 3.72 9.55 -4.62
N TYR A 55 3.63 8.23 -4.52
CA TYR A 55 2.53 7.41 -5.07
C TYR A 55 1.25 7.46 -4.25
N VAL A 56 1.34 7.76 -2.95
CA VAL A 56 0.19 7.89 -2.05
C VAL A 56 0.28 9.18 -1.24
N ALA A 57 -0.85 9.63 -0.72
CA ALA A 57 -0.92 10.78 0.18
C ALA A 57 -1.87 10.51 1.35
N TYR A 58 -1.49 10.95 2.55
CA TYR A 58 -2.38 10.97 3.71
C TYR A 58 -3.29 12.21 3.69
N SER A 59 -4.56 12.00 4.02
CA SER A 59 -5.51 13.07 4.28
C SER A 59 -5.31 13.56 5.72
N GLY A 60 -4.90 14.83 5.87
CA GLY A 60 -4.62 15.45 7.17
C GLY A 60 -5.81 15.50 8.13
N SER A 61 -7.06 15.34 7.65
CA SER A 61 -8.27 15.46 8.48
C SER A 61 -8.84 14.12 8.97
N ASN A 62 -8.50 12.99 8.34
CA ASN A 62 -9.18 11.71 8.63
C ASN A 62 -8.24 10.49 8.71
N SER A 63 -6.92 10.72 8.64
CA SER A 63 -5.90 9.65 8.67
C SER A 63 -6.15 8.55 7.62
N ARG A 64 -6.72 8.94 6.46
CA ARG A 64 -6.96 8.04 5.32
C ARG A 64 -5.87 8.26 4.29
N VAL A 65 -5.43 7.18 3.66
CA VAL A 65 -4.48 7.17 2.56
C VAL A 65 -5.24 7.08 1.25
N ARG A 66 -4.80 7.80 0.23
CA ARG A 66 -5.32 7.72 -1.15
C ARG A 66 -4.17 7.66 -2.15
N LEU A 67 -4.46 7.25 -3.38
CA LEU A 67 -3.51 7.41 -4.48
C LEU A 67 -3.24 8.89 -4.77
N SER A 68 -2.03 9.19 -5.20
CA SER A 68 -1.69 10.47 -5.80
C SER A 68 -1.88 10.39 -7.33
N PRO A 69 -1.85 11.54 -8.03
CA PRO A 69 -1.86 11.58 -9.49
C PRO A 69 -0.69 10.82 -10.17
N LEU A 70 0.39 10.51 -9.45
CA LEU A 70 1.51 9.74 -10.00
C LEU A 70 1.18 8.24 -10.16
N ALA A 71 0.14 7.76 -9.48
CA ALA A 71 -0.20 6.34 -9.38
C ALA A 71 -1.51 5.95 -10.09
N THR A 72 -2.21 6.91 -10.69
CA THR A 72 -3.47 6.76 -11.46
C THR A 72 -3.21 6.76 -12.95
#